data_AF-A0A922ZJD2-F1
#
_entry.id   AF-A0A922ZJD2-F1
#
_cell.length_a   1.000
_cell.length_b   1.000
_cell.length_c   1.000
_cell.angle_alpha   90.00
_cell.angle_beta   90.00
_cell.angle_gamma   90.00
#
_symmetry.space_group_name_H-M   'P 1'
#
loop_
_entity.id
_entity.type
_entity.pdbx_description
1 polymer ?
#
loop_
_entity_poly.entity_id
_entity_poly.type
_entity_poly.pdbx_seq_one_letter_code
_entity_poly.pdbx_strand_id
1 'polypeptide(L)' 'MEVPMESLFSRTVKAGKTTYFIDVREAKNKNKYISIAESTLAKEGEEKKFTRKNIMIFDNQLEKFREAFNEAIKIAQPK' A
#
# COMPACT_ATOMS: atom_id res chain seq x y z
N MET A 1 4.91 23.72 0.74
CA MET A 1 4.84 22.34 0.22
C MET A 1 5.61 21.47 1.20
N GLU A 2 4.94 20.61 1.95
CA GLU A 2 5.65 19.62 2.79
C GLU A 2 6.44 18.71 1.86
N VAL A 3 7.77 18.64 2.06
CA VAL A 3 8.64 17.69 1.37
C VAL A 3 8.10 16.29 1.70
N PRO A 4 7.77 15.45 0.71
CA PRO A 4 7.37 14.08 1.00
C PRO A 4 8.54 13.44 1.72
N MET A 5 8.34 13.05 2.97
CA MET A 5 9.34 12.30 3.74
C MET A 5 9.74 11.11 2.88
N GLU A 6 11.00 11.11 2.40
CA GLU A 6 11.51 10.10 1.47
C GLU A 6 11.19 8.72 2.03
N SER A 7 10.40 7.94 1.30
CA SER A 7 10.11 6.57 1.68
C SER A 7 11.43 5.79 1.68
N LEU A 8 11.72 5.09 2.77
CA LEU A 8 12.90 4.22 2.88
C LEU A 8 12.89 3.08 1.86
N PHE A 9 11.69 2.73 1.37
CA PHE A 9 11.45 1.77 0.29
C PHE A 9 10.14 2.15 -0.39
N SER A 10 10.06 1.94 -1.71
CA SER A 10 8.79 2.04 -2.45
C SER A 10 8.75 1.01 -3.57
N ARG A 11 7.60 0.35 -3.73
CA ARG A 11 7.33 -0.55 -4.85
C ARG A 11 5.93 -0.30 -5.39
N THR A 12 5.84 -0.19 -6.72
CA THR A 12 4.57 -0.04 -7.44
C THR A 12 4.19 -1.36 -8.11
N VAL A 13 2.92 -1.76 -7.98
CA VAL A 13 2.34 -2.91 -8.67
C VAL A 13 1.13 -2.43 -9.49
N LYS A 14 1.21 -2.55 -10.81
CA LYS A 14 0.10 -2.18 -11.72
C LYS A 14 -0.77 -3.40 -12.00
N ALA A 15 -2.08 -3.24 -11.89
CA ALA A 15 -3.09 -4.26 -12.15
C ALA A 15 -4.28 -3.65 -12.90
N GLY A 16 -4.14 -3.49 -14.23
CA GLY A 16 -5.18 -2.89 -15.07
C GLY A 16 -5.48 -1.43 -14.69
N LYS A 17 -6.72 -1.16 -14.24
CA LYS A 17 -7.16 0.17 -13.79
C LYS A 17 -6.72 0.53 -12.37
N THR A 18 -6.11 -0.42 -11.66
CA THR A 18 -5.67 -0.26 -10.27
C THR A 18 -4.15 -0.27 -10.17
N THR A 19 -3.61 0.59 -9.32
CA THR A 19 -2.19 0.64 -8.99
C THR A 19 -2.04 0.56 -7.48
N TYR A 20 -1.23 -0.40 -7.02
CA TYR A 20 -0.84 -0.54 -5.62
C TYR A 20 0.53 0.11 -5.40
N PHE A 21 0.66 0.85 -4.31
CA PHE A 21 1.90 1.45 -3.83
C PHE A 21 2.21 0.83 -2.48
N ILE A 22 3.39 0.22 -2.32
CA ILE A 22 3.85 -0.38 -1.08
C ILE A 22 5.11 0.38 -0.66
N ASP A 23 4.98 1.19 0.39
CA ASP A 23 6.05 2.05 0.88
C ASP A 23 6.46 1.66 2.32
N VAL A 24 7.75 1.77 2.63
CA VAL A 24 8.24 1.84 4.01
C VAL A 24 8.53 3.30 4.34
N ARG A 25 7.93 3.80 5.40
CA ARG A 25 8.07 5.20 5.85
C ARG A 25 8.52 5.25 7.30
N GLU A 26 9.12 6.37 7.67
CA GLU A 26 9.50 6.68 9.05
C GLU A 26 8.56 7.76 9.60
N ALA A 27 7.99 7.54 10.78
CA ALA A 27 7.20 8.54 11.48
C ALA A 27 8.11 9.56 12.19
N LYS A 28 7.54 10.68 12.66
CA LYS A 28 8.30 11.73 13.37
C LYS A 28 9.08 11.21 14.58
N ASN A 29 8.58 10.16 15.23
CA ASN A 29 9.21 9.50 16.38
C ASN A 29 10.24 8.43 16.00
N LYS A 30 10.69 8.37 14.73
CA LYS A 30 11.64 7.38 14.20
C LYS A 30 11.12 5.94 14.08
N ASN A 31 9.86 5.67 14.43
CA ASN A 31 9.27 4.37 14.20
C ASN A 31 8.95 4.17 12.71
N LYS A 32 9.24 2.99 12.20
CA LYS A 32 8.96 2.63 10.81
C LYS A 32 7.57 2.00 10.70
N TYR A 33 6.91 2.24 9.58
CA TYR A 33 5.63 1.64 9.24
C TYR A 33 5.55 1.36 7.75
N ILE A 34 4.70 0.41 7.38
CA ILE A 34 4.37 0.13 5.98
C ILE A 34 3.10 0.92 5.62
N SER A 35 3.11 1.59 4.48
CA SER A 35 1.91 2.20 3.87
C SER A 35 1.59 1.43 2.60
N ILE A 36 0.37 0.90 2.48
CA ILE A 36 -0.12 0.28 1.25
C ILE A 36 -1.27 1.12 0.73
N ALA A 37 -1.11 1.71 -0.45
CA ALA A 37 -2.14 2.51 -1.09
C ALA A 37 -2.65 1.84 -2.37
N GLU A 38 -3.96 1.77 -2.52
CA GLU A 38 -4.64 1.38 -3.75
C GLU A 38 -5.14 2.66 -4.44
N SER A 39 -4.73 2.87 -5.69
CA SER A 39 -5.27 3.92 -6.56
C SER A 39 -6.02 3.29 -7.72
N THR A 40 -7.31 3.56 -7.85
CA THR A 40 -8.15 3.01 -8.92
C THR A 40 -8.74 4.13 -9.76
N LEU A 41 -8.59 4.03 -11.08
CA LEU A 41 -9.25 4.93 -12.03
C LEU A 41 -10.77 4.73 -11.94
N ALA A 42 -11.52 5.81 -11.68
CA ALA A 42 -12.98 5.77 -11.63
C ALA A 42 -13.57 5.25 -12.96
N LYS A 43 -14.79 4.70 -12.90
CA LYS A 43 -15.50 4.18 -14.08
C LYS A 43 -15.74 5.32 -15.10
N GLU A 44 -15.83 4.94 -16.38
CA GLU A 44 -16.09 5.86 -17.49
C GLU A 44 -17.39 6.65 -17.26
N GLY A 45 -17.32 7.97 -17.46
CA GLY A 45 -18.47 8.88 -17.43
C GLY A 45 -18.27 10.14 -16.59
N GLU A 46 -17.34 10.14 -15.65
CA GLU A 46 -16.88 11.34 -14.96
C GLU A 46 -15.41 11.61 -15.29
N GLU A 47 -14.96 12.87 -15.24
CA GLU A 47 -13.56 13.27 -15.37
C GLU A 47 -12.61 12.28 -14.67
N LYS A 48 -11.37 12.13 -15.16
CA LYS A 48 -10.32 11.22 -14.63
C LYS A 48 -10.12 11.36 -13.11
N LYS A 49 -11.03 10.81 -12.32
CA LYS A 49 -11.01 10.81 -10.87
C LYS A 49 -10.33 9.52 -10.46
N PHE A 50 -9.32 9.66 -9.60
CA PHE A 50 -8.68 8.51 -8.97
C PHE A 50 -9.25 8.38 -7.57
N THR A 51 -9.68 7.17 -7.22
CA THR A 51 -10.00 6.83 -5.83
C THR A 51 -8.76 6.26 -5.18
N ARG A 52 -8.32 6.85 -4.07
CA ARG A 52 -7.16 6.38 -3.30
C ARG A 52 -7.61 5.87 -1.94
N LYS A 53 -7.32 4.60 -1.65
CA LYS A 53 -7.44 4.01 -0.32
C LYS A 53 -6.04 3.78 0.22
N ASN A 54 -5.81 4.05 1.51
CA ASN A 54 -4.51 3.87 2.14
C ASN A 54 -4.67 3.12 3.46
N ILE A 55 -3.82 2.12 3.68
CA ILE A 55 -3.67 1.45 4.96
C ILE A 55 -2.25 1.64 5.48
N MET A 56 -2.11 1.80 6.80
CA MET A 56 -0.83 1.93 7.48
C MET A 56 -0.71 0.82 8.52
N ILE A 57 0.44 0.15 8.53
CA ILE A 57 0.73 -0.97 9.44
C ILE A 57 1.99 -0.61 10.21
N PHE A 58 1.85 -0.45 11.52
CA PHE A 58 2.93 -0.07 12.42
C PHE A 58 3.75 -1.30 12.85
N ASP A 59 4.97 -1.04 13.31
CA ASP A 59 5.95 -2.03 13.78
C ASP A 59 5.36 -3.17 14.64
N ASN A 60 4.55 -2.82 15.64
CA ASN A 60 3.92 -3.75 16.58
C ASN A 60 2.92 -4.72 15.93
N GLN A 61 2.49 -4.46 14.70
CA GLN A 61 1.53 -5.26 13.94
C GLN A 61 2.16 -5.98 12.75
N LEU A 62 3.40 -5.65 12.36
CA LEU A 62 4.02 -6.14 11.13
C LEU A 62 4.10 -7.66 11.06
N GLU A 63 4.46 -8.31 12.16
CA GLU A 63 4.65 -9.76 12.18
C GLU A 63 3.30 -10.49 11.97
N LYS A 64 2.28 -10.11 12.74
CA LYS A 64 0.92 -10.68 12.60
C LYS A 64 0.33 -10.41 11.22
N PHE A 65 0.57 -9.22 10.67
CA PHE A 65 0.13 -8.88 9.31
C PHE A 65 0.84 -9.75 8.26
N ARG A 66 2.16 -9.94 8.39
CA ARG A 66 2.97 -10.77 7.49
C ARG A 66 2.49 -12.21 7.46
N GLU A 67 2.25 -12.81 8.63
CA GLU A 67 1.75 -14.18 8.75
C GLU A 67 0.40 -14.35 8.04
N ALA A 68 -0.59 -13.51 8.39
CA ALA A 68 -1.92 -13.56 7.80
C ALA A 68 -1.91 -13.30 6.28
N PHE A 69 -1.08 -12.35 5.83
CA PHE A 69 -0.95 -12.03 4.40
C PHE A 69 -0.33 -13.18 3.61
N ASN A 70 0.73 -13.81 4.14
CA ASN A 70 1.37 -14.96 3.50
C ASN A 70 0.44 -16.18 3.44
N GLU A 71 -0.34 -16.43 4.49
CA GLU A 71 -1.37 -17.47 4.49
C GLU A 71 -2.42 -17.22 3.40
N ALA A 72 -2.93 -15.98 3.31
CA ALA A 72 -3.89 -15.60 2.28
C ALA A 72 -3.32 -15.79 0.86
N ILE A 73 -2.06 -15.44 0.62
CA ILE A 73 -1.39 -15.66 -0.67
C ILE A 73 -1.35 -17.15 -1.03
N LYS A 74 -0.96 -18.02 -0.09
CA LYS A 74 -0.87 -19.47 -0.33
C LYS A 74 -2.22 -20.06 -0.75
N ILE A 75 -3.33 -19.54 -0.20
CA ILE A 75 -4.69 -19.97 -0.55
C ILE A 75 -5.13 -19.38 -1.90
N ALA A 76 -4.75 -18.14 -2.20
CA ALA A 76 -5.17 -17.43 -3.41
C ALA A 76 -4.39 -17.82 -4.68
N GLN A 77 -3.21 -18.41 -4.55
CA GLN A 77 -2.42 -18.87 -5.69
C GLN A 77 -3.14 -20.04 -6.39
N PRO A 78 -3.44 -19.93 -7.70
CA PRO A 78 -3.95 -21.08 -8.46
C PRO A 78 -2.89 -22.18 -8.47
N LYS A 79 -3.34 -23.44 -8.32
CA LYS A 79 -2.47 -24.62 -8.42
C LYS A 79 -1.83 -24.74 -9.80
#